data_AF-A0A4V1VKG3-F1
#
_entry.id   AF-A0A4V1VKG3-F1
#
_cell.length_a   1.000
_cell.length_b   1.000
_cell.length_c   1.000
_cell.angle_alpha   90.00
_cell.angle_beta   90.00
_cell.angle_gamma   90.00
#
_symmetry.space_group_name_H-M   'P 1'
#
loop_
_entity.id
_entity.type
_entity.pdbx_description
1 polymer ?
#
loop_
_entity_poly.entity_id
_entity_poly.type
_entity_poly.pdbx_seq_one_letter_code
_entity_poly.pdbx_strand_id
1 'polypeptide(L)'
;HSAGEQGGSPLLVLAGPGTGKTTTLVELVAQRIASGEVTPDQVLMLTFSRKAAEELRHRVAARLGGGATVTASTFHAWCYATLRSHADPEVFASPPTLMTAAESDAVLAELLAGHEAATWPAELRPALRTRGFATELGAFLGALAAGTLTTHDLRGLAVSADRPLWGRVADVLDEYGEVTDAANLTDYAELVVRTSALLDDPEALDAVRGGLRLVVVDEYQDTDPAQIEVLRKLVGPGQQLVAVGDHDQSIYGFRGADSAGVALFPRHFPGAQVMVLDTTRRFGQRIRDAAVTVLPPLQTGGLPIDAARRHRELECAAPTEGTVEVLTFTSDTAEVEHIAETLRRQHLEHARPWSDMAVLVRTSAQLSRLQRALVEADVPCEVSGDEVPLVAEPAVRVLLGALAAADTLASGAELDPEVAHTLLTG
;
A
#
# COMPACT_ATOMS: atom_id res chain seq x y z
N HIS A 1 -22.38 -7.77 -37.61
CA HIS A 1 -21.48 -6.62 -37.42
C HIS A 1 -20.13 -7.15 -36.96
N SER A 2 -19.05 -6.83 -37.68
CA SER A 2 -17.69 -7.28 -37.36
C SER A 2 -17.28 -6.82 -35.97
N ALA A 3 -16.97 -7.77 -35.09
CA ALA A 3 -16.39 -7.55 -33.77
C ALA A 3 -14.92 -7.10 -33.94
N GLY A 4 -14.73 -5.80 -34.19
CA GLY A 4 -13.43 -5.15 -34.19
C GLY A 4 -13.29 -4.33 -32.91
N GLU A 5 -12.42 -4.80 -32.01
CA GLU A 5 -11.58 -4.02 -31.10
C GLU A 5 -12.09 -2.64 -30.68
N GLN A 6 -13.12 -2.60 -29.84
CA GLN A 6 -13.39 -1.46 -28.97
C GLN A 6 -13.53 -2.00 -27.55
N GLY A 7 -12.47 -1.87 -26.76
CA GLY A 7 -12.52 -2.02 -25.31
C GLY A 7 -13.56 -1.05 -24.73
N GLY A 8 -14.18 -1.44 -23.62
CA GLY A 8 -15.14 -0.58 -22.94
C GLY A 8 -14.47 0.67 -22.38
N SER A 9 -15.22 1.78 -22.31
CA SER A 9 -14.76 3.01 -21.64
C SER A 9 -14.32 2.71 -20.20
N PRO A 10 -13.27 3.36 -19.68
CA PRO A 10 -12.88 3.25 -18.28
C PRO A 10 -14.08 3.48 -17.36
N LEU A 11 -14.17 2.71 -16.28
CA LEU A 11 -15.26 2.78 -15.32
C LEU A 11 -14.69 3.02 -13.93
N LEU A 12 -15.12 4.09 -13.29
CA LEU A 12 -14.95 4.31 -11.86
C LEU A 12 -16.24 3.94 -11.14
N VAL A 13 -16.13 3.06 -10.16
CA VAL A 13 -17.19 2.73 -9.22
C VAL A 13 -16.85 3.40 -7.88
N LEU A 14 -17.52 4.51 -7.59
CA LEU A 14 -17.48 5.16 -6.29
C LEU A 14 -18.28 4.32 -5.30
N ALA A 15 -17.64 3.86 -4.25
CA ALA A 15 -18.28 2.93 -3.35
C ALA A 15 -17.87 3.22 -1.92
N GLY A 16 -18.81 3.72 -1.13
CA GLY A 16 -18.57 4.04 0.27
C GLY A 16 -18.41 2.79 1.16
N PRO A 17 -18.20 2.99 2.47
CA PRO A 17 -17.99 1.89 3.40
C PRO A 17 -19.20 0.95 3.48
N GLY A 18 -18.97 -0.36 3.29
CA GLY A 18 -20.02 -1.39 3.43
C GLY A 18 -21.03 -1.47 2.27
N THR A 19 -20.73 -0.84 1.14
CA THR A 19 -21.58 -0.85 -0.06
C THR A 19 -21.42 -2.09 -0.94
N GLY A 20 -20.35 -2.86 -0.74
CA GLY A 20 -20.10 -4.12 -1.45
C GLY A 20 -18.98 -4.07 -2.49
N LYS A 21 -18.04 -3.11 -2.42
CA LYS A 21 -16.86 -2.95 -3.31
C LYS A 21 -16.33 -4.27 -3.90
N THR A 22 -15.78 -5.11 -3.02
CA THR A 22 -15.15 -6.39 -3.38
C THR A 22 -16.14 -7.37 -4.01
N THR A 23 -17.36 -7.47 -3.49
CA THR A 23 -18.41 -8.34 -4.07
C THR A 23 -18.77 -7.90 -5.49
N THR A 24 -18.92 -6.59 -5.71
CA THR A 24 -19.20 -6.03 -7.03
C THR A 24 -18.08 -6.36 -8.03
N LEU A 25 -16.80 -6.24 -7.63
CA LEU A 25 -15.68 -6.61 -8.49
C LEU A 25 -15.68 -8.10 -8.86
N VAL A 26 -15.86 -8.96 -7.85
CA VAL A 26 -15.88 -10.42 -8.05
C VAL A 26 -17.02 -10.82 -9.00
N GLU A 27 -18.23 -10.30 -8.78
CA GLU A 27 -19.37 -10.57 -9.66
C GLU A 27 -19.16 -10.01 -11.07
N LEU A 28 -18.61 -8.81 -11.21
CA LEU A 28 -18.31 -8.21 -12.51
C LEU A 28 -17.34 -9.09 -13.31
N VAL A 29 -16.23 -9.50 -12.70
CA VAL A 29 -15.22 -10.36 -13.35
C VAL A 29 -15.83 -11.71 -13.71
N ALA A 30 -16.52 -12.35 -12.75
CA ALA A 30 -17.11 -13.66 -12.97
C ALA A 30 -18.19 -13.64 -14.07
N GLN A 31 -19.02 -12.60 -14.13
CA GLN A 31 -20.04 -12.45 -15.17
C GLN A 31 -19.44 -12.28 -16.56
N ARG A 32 -18.36 -11.50 -16.70
CA ARG A 32 -17.70 -11.28 -17.99
C ARG A 32 -16.95 -12.52 -18.49
N ILE A 33 -16.40 -13.31 -17.58
CA ILE A 33 -15.83 -14.61 -17.92
C ILE A 33 -16.93 -15.58 -18.33
N ALA A 34 -18.03 -15.64 -17.57
CA ALA A 34 -19.15 -16.54 -17.85
C ALA A 34 -19.89 -16.20 -19.16
N SER A 35 -19.93 -14.92 -19.56
CA SER A 35 -20.51 -14.48 -20.83
C SER A 35 -19.59 -14.71 -22.03
N GLY A 36 -18.32 -15.03 -21.82
CA GLY A 36 -17.30 -15.16 -22.86
C GLY A 36 -16.80 -13.83 -23.41
N GLU A 37 -17.05 -12.70 -22.71
CA GLU A 37 -16.52 -11.38 -23.08
C GLU A 37 -15.00 -11.33 -22.89
N VAL A 38 -14.49 -11.96 -21.83
CA VAL A 38 -13.06 -12.10 -21.54
C VAL A 38 -12.76 -13.52 -21.06
N THR A 39 -11.53 -13.98 -21.29
CA THR A 39 -11.01 -15.22 -20.71
C THR A 39 -10.26 -14.92 -19.40
N PRO A 40 -10.10 -15.90 -18.49
CA PRO A 40 -9.44 -15.68 -17.19
C PRO A 40 -8.02 -15.11 -17.28
N ASP A 41 -7.25 -15.53 -18.30
CA ASP A 41 -5.90 -15.05 -18.61
C ASP A 41 -5.86 -13.61 -19.14
N GLN A 42 -7.00 -13.09 -19.61
CA GLN A 42 -7.15 -11.71 -20.05
C GLN A 42 -7.55 -10.72 -18.94
N VAL A 43 -7.69 -11.21 -17.70
CA VAL A 43 -8.09 -10.40 -16.54
C VAL A 43 -6.89 -10.19 -15.61
N LEU A 44 -6.60 -8.92 -15.32
CA LEU A 44 -5.67 -8.48 -14.29
C LEU A 44 -6.43 -7.75 -13.18
N MET A 45 -6.33 -8.23 -11.95
CA MET A 45 -6.88 -7.60 -10.76
C MET A 45 -5.75 -7.09 -9.86
N LEU A 46 -5.76 -5.79 -9.56
CA LEU A 46 -4.77 -5.13 -8.72
C LEU A 46 -5.43 -4.62 -7.44
N THR A 47 -4.72 -4.76 -6.31
CA THR A 47 -5.16 -4.28 -5.00
C THR A 47 -3.93 -3.87 -4.16
N PHE A 48 -4.14 -3.33 -2.96
CA PHE A 48 -3.05 -2.79 -2.14
C PHE A 48 -2.35 -3.85 -1.27
N SER A 49 -3.06 -4.87 -0.79
CA SER A 49 -2.49 -5.87 0.14
C SER A 49 -2.43 -7.27 -0.46
N ARG A 50 -1.44 -8.06 -0.03
CA ARG A 50 -1.30 -9.47 -0.43
C ARG A 50 -2.51 -10.31 0.02
N LYS A 51 -3.05 -10.02 1.20
CA LYS A 51 -4.25 -10.66 1.74
C LYS A 51 -5.48 -10.39 0.87
N ALA A 52 -5.69 -9.12 0.47
CA ALA A 52 -6.79 -8.76 -0.43
C ALA A 52 -6.63 -9.43 -1.81
N ALA A 53 -5.40 -9.51 -2.33
CA ALA A 53 -5.16 -10.17 -3.62
C ALA A 53 -5.51 -11.67 -3.55
N GLU A 54 -5.09 -12.36 -2.49
CA GLU A 54 -5.43 -13.77 -2.27
C GLU A 54 -6.92 -13.99 -2.08
N GLU A 55 -7.57 -13.11 -1.31
CA GLU A 55 -9.01 -13.15 -1.12
C GLU A 55 -9.78 -12.95 -2.44
N LEU A 56 -9.35 -11.99 -3.28
CA LEU A 56 -9.93 -11.77 -4.62
C LEU A 56 -9.78 -13.01 -5.50
N ARG A 57 -8.59 -13.63 -5.55
CA ARG A 57 -8.36 -14.87 -6.31
C ARG A 57 -9.31 -15.97 -5.86
N HIS A 58 -9.39 -16.22 -4.55
CA HIS A 58 -10.25 -17.25 -3.99
C HIS A 58 -11.74 -17.00 -4.28
N ARG A 59 -12.20 -15.76 -4.11
CA ARG A 59 -13.61 -15.40 -4.35
C ARG A 59 -13.99 -15.56 -5.82
N VAL A 60 -13.14 -15.11 -6.75
CA VAL A 60 -13.39 -15.29 -8.19
C VAL A 60 -13.36 -16.77 -8.57
N ALA A 61 -12.36 -17.53 -8.13
CA ALA A 61 -12.26 -18.96 -8.41
C ALA A 61 -13.48 -19.74 -7.88
N ALA A 62 -13.90 -19.47 -6.64
CA ALA A 62 -15.10 -20.06 -6.06
C ALA A 62 -16.35 -19.71 -6.88
N ARG A 63 -16.46 -18.45 -7.32
CA ARG A 63 -17.59 -17.97 -8.12
C ARG A 63 -17.67 -18.58 -9.52
N LEU A 64 -16.52 -18.97 -10.09
CA LEU A 64 -16.38 -19.66 -11.37
C LEU A 64 -16.47 -21.19 -11.26
N GLY A 65 -16.66 -21.76 -10.08
CA GLY A 65 -16.77 -23.22 -9.88
C GLY A 65 -15.43 -23.96 -9.79
N GLY A 66 -14.33 -23.26 -9.49
CA GLY A 66 -13.05 -23.86 -9.06
C GLY A 66 -12.08 -24.31 -10.17
N GLY A 67 -12.37 -24.05 -11.45
CA GLY A 67 -11.53 -24.50 -12.58
C GLY A 67 -10.69 -23.42 -13.27
N ALA A 68 -10.97 -22.14 -13.01
CA ALA A 68 -10.30 -21.00 -13.65
C ALA A 68 -9.81 -20.01 -12.61
N THR A 69 -8.58 -19.56 -12.77
CA THR A 69 -7.95 -18.54 -11.92
C THR A 69 -7.62 -17.31 -12.74
N VAL A 70 -7.94 -16.15 -12.20
CA VAL A 70 -7.53 -14.86 -12.75
C VAL A 70 -6.22 -14.42 -12.10
N THR A 71 -5.48 -13.56 -12.79
CA THR A 71 -4.32 -12.89 -12.18
C THR A 71 -4.85 -11.84 -11.20
N ALA A 72 -4.68 -12.06 -9.89
CA ALA A 72 -4.85 -11.00 -8.89
C ALA A 72 -3.56 -10.82 -8.10
N SER A 73 -3.14 -9.59 -7.86
CA SER A 73 -1.87 -9.30 -7.17
C SER A 73 -1.87 -7.88 -6.60
N THR A 74 -0.82 -7.54 -5.84
CA THR A 74 -0.54 -6.13 -5.57
C THR A 74 0.15 -5.48 -6.77
N PHE A 75 0.14 -4.14 -6.85
CA PHE A 75 0.89 -3.39 -7.87
C PHE A 75 2.36 -3.81 -7.91
N HIS A 76 3.03 -3.78 -6.76
CA HIS A 76 4.45 -4.16 -6.64
C HIS A 76 4.72 -5.60 -7.07
N ALA A 77 3.87 -6.55 -6.66
CA ALA A 77 4.05 -7.96 -7.02
C ALA A 77 3.87 -8.18 -8.53
N TRP A 78 2.92 -7.47 -9.14
CA TRP A 78 2.73 -7.49 -10.59
C TRP A 78 3.92 -6.85 -11.33
N CYS A 79 4.34 -5.65 -10.92
CA CYS A 79 5.49 -4.94 -11.49
C CYS A 79 6.75 -5.82 -11.45
N TYR A 80 7.03 -6.45 -10.31
CA TYR A 80 8.16 -7.37 -10.17
C TYR A 80 8.06 -8.56 -11.13
N ALA A 81 6.88 -9.18 -11.25
CA ALA A 81 6.66 -10.28 -12.18
C ALA A 81 6.87 -9.86 -13.64
N THR A 82 6.37 -8.67 -14.01
CA THR A 82 6.52 -8.08 -15.36
C THR A 82 7.98 -7.78 -15.69
N LEU A 83 8.72 -7.17 -14.77
CA LEU A 83 10.16 -6.92 -14.94
C LEU A 83 10.94 -8.23 -15.11
N ARG A 84 10.63 -9.25 -14.30
CA ARG A 84 11.28 -10.56 -14.40
C ARG A 84 11.01 -11.27 -15.73
N SER A 85 9.81 -11.13 -16.29
CA SER A 85 9.46 -11.81 -17.55
C SER A 85 10.08 -11.14 -18.79
N HIS A 86 10.47 -9.86 -18.67
CA HIS A 86 11.09 -9.07 -19.75
C HIS A 86 12.57 -8.79 -19.51
N ALA A 87 13.17 -9.41 -18.47
CA ALA A 87 14.61 -9.33 -18.28
C ALA A 87 15.30 -10.03 -19.45
N ASP A 88 15.98 -9.23 -20.28
CA ASP A 88 16.73 -9.73 -21.43
C ASP A 88 17.88 -10.63 -20.94
N PRO A 89 17.89 -11.94 -21.27
CA PRO A 89 18.96 -12.86 -20.89
C PRO A 89 20.34 -12.47 -21.45
N GLU A 90 20.40 -11.68 -22.52
CA GLU A 90 21.65 -11.20 -23.12
C GLU A 90 22.23 -9.99 -22.37
N VAL A 91 21.38 -9.19 -21.71
CA VAL A 91 21.79 -8.01 -20.92
C VAL A 91 21.98 -8.35 -19.45
N PHE A 92 21.16 -9.24 -18.89
CA PHE A 92 21.23 -9.66 -17.49
C PHE A 92 21.33 -11.18 -17.36
N ALA A 93 22.36 -11.65 -16.65
CA ALA A 93 22.56 -13.08 -16.39
C ALA A 93 21.48 -13.71 -15.48
N SER A 94 20.66 -12.89 -14.83
CA SER A 94 19.58 -13.32 -13.93
C SER A 94 18.52 -12.22 -13.80
N PRO A 95 17.27 -12.55 -13.42
CA PRO A 95 16.26 -11.56 -13.08
C PRO A 95 16.68 -10.69 -11.87
N PRO A 96 16.14 -9.46 -11.74
CA PRO A 96 16.51 -8.56 -10.66
C PRO A 96 16.15 -9.13 -9.28
N THR A 97 17.06 -8.92 -8.33
CA THR A 97 16.88 -9.35 -6.93
C THR A 97 16.22 -8.22 -6.14
N LEU A 98 15.09 -8.53 -5.51
CA LEU A 98 14.35 -7.55 -4.71
C LEU A 98 14.98 -7.41 -3.32
N MET A 99 15.41 -6.20 -3.00
CA MET A 99 15.95 -5.83 -1.69
C MET A 99 14.83 -5.55 -0.69
N THR A 100 15.14 -5.85 0.58
CA THR A 100 14.38 -5.36 1.74
C THR A 100 14.72 -3.89 2.00
N ALA A 101 13.85 -3.19 2.74
CA ALA A 101 14.11 -1.81 3.13
C ALA A 101 15.42 -1.66 3.92
N ALA A 102 15.76 -2.63 4.78
CA ALA A 102 17.01 -2.61 5.55
C ALA A 102 18.26 -2.78 4.66
N GLU A 103 18.16 -3.55 3.57
CA GLU A 103 19.25 -3.70 2.60
C GLU A 103 19.42 -2.42 1.77
N SER A 104 18.33 -1.81 1.29
CA SER A 104 18.36 -0.50 0.64
C SER A 104 18.98 0.58 1.54
N ASP A 105 18.58 0.64 2.81
CA ASP A 105 19.15 1.56 3.80
C ASP A 105 20.65 1.31 4.02
N ALA A 106 21.08 0.05 3.99
CA ALA A 106 22.50 -0.31 4.14
C ALA A 106 23.33 0.16 2.94
N VAL A 107 22.83 -0.02 1.71
CA VAL A 107 23.47 0.50 0.50
C VAL A 107 23.57 2.02 0.56
N LEU A 108 22.48 2.71 0.90
CA LEU A 108 22.50 4.18 1.06
C LEU A 108 23.49 4.63 2.14
N ALA A 109 23.57 3.92 3.28
CA ALA A 109 24.52 4.23 4.33
C ALA A 109 25.98 4.05 3.89
N GLU A 110 26.28 3.04 3.08
CA GLU A 110 27.61 2.81 2.51
C GLU A 110 28.01 3.94 1.55
N LEU A 111 27.10 4.33 0.64
CA LEU A 111 27.32 5.45 -0.28
C LEU A 111 27.57 6.76 0.48
N LEU A 112 26.71 7.08 1.45
CA LEU A 112 26.86 8.27 2.29
C LEU A 112 28.18 8.28 3.07
N ALA A 113 28.66 7.12 3.52
CA ALA A 113 29.94 7.02 4.20
C ALA A 113 31.16 7.23 3.28
N GLY A 114 31.02 6.91 1.99
CA GLY A 114 32.01 7.14 0.94
C GLY A 114 32.10 8.59 0.46
N HIS A 115 31.04 9.38 0.65
CA HIS A 115 31.01 10.80 0.25
C HIS A 115 31.95 11.68 1.09
N GLU A 116 32.61 12.63 0.44
CA GLU A 116 33.41 13.64 1.12
C GLU A 116 32.52 14.56 1.97
N ALA A 117 32.61 14.45 3.29
CA ALA A 117 31.79 15.25 4.22
C ALA A 117 31.90 16.77 4.00
N ALA A 118 33.02 17.27 3.46
CA ALA A 118 33.20 18.69 3.15
C ALA A 118 32.21 19.20 2.08
N THR A 119 31.71 18.32 1.22
CA THR A 119 30.73 18.65 0.16
C THR A 119 29.32 18.83 0.69
N TRP A 120 29.06 18.39 1.94
CA TRP A 120 27.79 18.48 2.65
C TRP A 120 27.74 19.70 3.60
N PRO A 121 26.53 20.25 3.86
CA PRO A 121 26.31 21.27 4.88
C PRO A 121 26.87 20.83 6.23
N ALA A 122 27.51 21.76 6.95
CA ALA A 122 28.24 21.47 8.18
C ALA A 122 27.36 20.79 9.25
N GLU A 123 26.07 21.14 9.28
CA GLU A 123 25.07 20.64 10.20
C GLU A 123 24.73 19.15 9.96
N LEU A 124 24.85 18.68 8.71
CA LEU A 124 24.51 17.31 8.32
C LEU A 124 25.70 16.36 8.32
N ARG A 125 26.94 16.87 8.34
CA ARG A 125 28.16 16.03 8.36
C ARG A 125 28.17 14.97 9.46
N PRO A 126 27.73 15.25 10.71
CA PRO A 126 27.66 14.22 11.75
C PRO A 126 26.64 13.11 11.44
N ALA A 127 25.59 13.43 10.67
CA ALA A 127 24.50 12.52 10.34
C ALA A 127 24.84 11.54 9.20
N LEU A 128 25.83 11.86 8.34
CA LEU A 128 26.18 11.05 7.16
C LEU A 128 26.51 9.58 7.48
N ARG A 129 27.01 9.29 8.68
CA ARG A 129 27.35 7.93 9.12
C ARG A 129 26.27 7.28 9.99
N THR A 130 25.11 7.90 10.10
CA THR A 130 24.00 7.38 10.91
C THR A 130 23.05 6.59 10.05
N ARG A 131 22.56 5.46 10.57
CA ARG A 131 21.51 4.68 9.91
C ARG A 131 20.24 5.49 9.70
N GLY A 132 19.88 6.34 10.67
CA GLY A 132 18.69 7.18 10.59
C GLY A 132 18.70 8.11 9.38
N PHE A 133 19.85 8.69 9.03
CA PHE A 133 19.93 9.55 7.85
C PHE A 133 19.75 8.76 6.53
N ALA A 134 20.30 7.54 6.45
CA ALA A 134 20.07 6.66 5.32
C ALA A 134 18.59 6.25 5.18
N THR A 135 17.93 5.90 6.29
CA THR A 135 16.49 5.59 6.30
C THR A 135 15.63 6.77 5.84
N GLU A 136 15.93 7.99 6.29
CA GLU A 136 15.22 9.20 5.84
C GLU A 136 15.43 9.46 4.34
N LEU A 137 16.65 9.21 3.83
CA LEU A 137 16.95 9.33 2.41
C LEU A 137 16.22 8.27 1.58
N GLY A 138 16.14 7.02 2.07
CA GLY A 138 15.37 5.95 1.45
C GLY A 138 13.87 6.26 1.41
N ALA A 139 13.31 6.82 2.49
CA ALA A 139 11.93 7.30 2.51
C ALA A 139 11.69 8.43 1.49
N PHE A 140 12.66 9.34 1.35
CA PHE A 140 12.60 10.41 0.35
C PHE A 140 12.69 9.89 -1.08
N LEU A 141 13.57 8.93 -1.37
CA LEU A 141 13.62 8.22 -2.65
C LEU A 141 12.25 7.60 -2.98
N GLY A 142 11.65 6.89 -2.02
CA GLY A 142 10.31 6.33 -2.17
C GLY A 142 9.24 7.38 -2.52
N ALA A 143 9.30 8.56 -1.89
CA ALA A 143 8.37 9.65 -2.17
C ALA A 143 8.57 10.26 -3.57
N LEU A 144 9.83 10.40 -4.03
CA LEU A 144 10.13 10.85 -5.39
C LEU A 144 9.61 9.87 -6.43
N ALA A 145 9.90 8.57 -6.25
CA ALA A 145 9.46 7.50 -7.12
C ALA A 145 7.93 7.46 -7.23
N ALA A 146 7.22 7.46 -6.10
CA ALA A 146 5.75 7.52 -6.07
C ALA A 146 5.18 8.76 -6.77
N GLY A 147 5.86 9.90 -6.63
CA GLY A 147 5.50 11.16 -7.25
C GLY A 147 5.95 11.33 -8.70
N THR A 148 6.55 10.31 -9.34
CA THR A 148 7.12 10.36 -10.70
C THR A 148 8.19 11.45 -10.90
N LEU A 149 8.85 11.87 -9.82
CA LEU A 149 9.93 12.87 -9.87
C LEU A 149 11.29 12.19 -10.04
N THR A 150 12.07 12.68 -11.00
CA THR A 150 13.43 12.20 -11.23
C THR A 150 14.46 13.02 -10.44
N THR A 151 15.68 12.50 -10.33
CA THR A 151 16.83 13.26 -9.81
C THR A 151 17.14 14.50 -10.66
N HIS A 152 16.81 14.49 -11.96
CA HIS A 152 16.88 15.68 -12.81
C HIS A 152 15.88 16.75 -12.36
N ASP A 153 14.63 16.38 -12.11
CA ASP A 153 13.60 17.30 -11.61
C ASP A 153 13.99 17.86 -10.24
N LEU A 154 14.53 17.00 -9.37
CA LEU A 154 15.01 17.40 -8.05
C LEU A 154 16.13 18.45 -8.14
N ARG A 155 17.06 18.33 -9.10
CA ARG A 155 18.09 19.35 -9.35
C ARG A 155 17.49 20.66 -9.85
N GLY A 156 16.48 20.60 -10.72
CA GLY A 156 15.72 21.80 -11.14
C GLY A 156 15.03 22.49 -9.96
N LEU A 157 14.43 21.71 -9.07
CA LEU A 157 13.82 22.19 -7.83
C LEU A 157 14.87 22.76 -6.86
N ALA A 158 16.05 22.15 -6.77
CA ALA A 158 17.16 22.63 -5.94
C ALA A 158 17.56 24.06 -6.32
N VAL A 159 17.63 24.37 -7.61
CA VAL A 159 17.94 25.70 -8.12
C VAL A 159 16.79 26.67 -7.90
N SER A 160 15.57 26.29 -8.27
CA SER A 160 14.41 27.20 -8.22
C SER A 160 13.96 27.54 -6.79
N ALA A 161 14.17 26.62 -5.84
CA ALA A 161 13.81 26.81 -4.43
C ALA A 161 15.00 27.28 -3.55
N ASP A 162 16.17 27.52 -4.13
CA ASP A 162 17.42 27.84 -3.41
C ASP A 162 17.73 26.81 -2.30
N ARG A 163 17.65 25.53 -2.67
CA ARG A 163 17.88 24.37 -1.79
C ARG A 163 19.04 23.53 -2.33
N PRO A 164 20.31 23.96 -2.16
CA PRO A 164 21.47 23.25 -2.70
C PRO A 164 21.62 21.81 -2.16
N LEU A 165 21.08 21.52 -0.97
CA LEU A 165 21.03 20.17 -0.41
C LEU A 165 20.26 19.18 -1.31
N TRP A 166 19.21 19.62 -2.00
CA TRP A 166 18.45 18.75 -2.90
C TRP A 166 19.29 18.29 -4.10
N GLY A 167 20.20 19.14 -4.58
CA GLY A 167 21.18 18.74 -5.60
C GLY A 167 22.12 17.66 -5.09
N ARG A 168 22.61 17.76 -3.84
CA ARG A 168 23.45 16.73 -3.21
C ARG A 168 22.72 15.42 -3.01
N VAL A 169 21.46 15.50 -2.58
CA VAL A 169 20.60 14.32 -2.46
C VAL A 169 20.43 13.66 -3.82
N ALA A 170 20.16 14.43 -4.88
CA ALA A 170 20.07 13.90 -6.24
C ALA A 170 21.35 13.16 -6.68
N ASP A 171 22.53 13.69 -6.33
CA ASP A 171 23.81 13.03 -6.64
C ASP A 171 23.95 11.67 -5.95
N VAL A 172 23.56 11.55 -4.66
CA VAL A 172 23.57 10.26 -3.94
C VAL A 172 22.55 9.28 -4.54
N LEU A 173 21.37 9.77 -4.92
CA LEU A 173 20.32 8.91 -5.47
C LEU A 173 20.66 8.39 -6.86
N ASP A 174 21.35 9.18 -7.69
CA ASP A 174 21.89 8.69 -8.97
C ASP A 174 22.93 7.59 -8.74
N GLU A 175 23.88 7.81 -7.83
CA GLU A 175 24.88 6.80 -7.47
C GLU A 175 24.24 5.53 -6.89
N TYR A 176 23.19 5.66 -6.09
CA TYR A 176 22.38 4.53 -5.62
C TYR A 176 21.76 3.75 -6.77
N GLY A 177 21.16 4.43 -7.75
CA GLY A 177 20.66 3.82 -8.97
C GLY A 177 21.74 3.05 -9.73
N GLU A 178 22.89 3.69 -9.96
CA GLU A 178 24.03 3.07 -10.66
C GLU A 178 24.56 1.82 -9.94
N VAL A 179 24.73 1.87 -8.62
CA VAL A 179 25.21 0.73 -7.82
C VAL A 179 24.21 -0.42 -7.80
N THR A 180 22.93 -0.11 -7.61
CA THR A 180 21.88 -1.14 -7.60
C THR A 180 21.70 -1.78 -8.98
N ASP A 181 21.76 -1.00 -10.06
CA ASP A 181 21.73 -1.50 -11.43
C ASP A 181 22.91 -2.42 -11.76
N ALA A 182 24.13 -2.00 -11.41
CA ALA A 182 25.33 -2.81 -11.63
C ALA A 182 25.29 -4.14 -10.87
N ALA A 183 24.64 -4.17 -9.71
CA ALA A 183 24.41 -5.37 -8.92
C ALA A 183 23.13 -6.14 -9.29
N ASN A 184 22.36 -5.66 -10.26
CA ASN A 184 21.05 -6.20 -10.64
C ASN A 184 20.09 -6.34 -9.44
N LEU A 185 20.11 -5.33 -8.58
CA LEU A 185 19.26 -5.16 -7.41
C LEU A 185 18.14 -4.17 -7.72
N THR A 186 16.99 -4.36 -7.08
CA THR A 186 15.87 -3.41 -7.15
C THR A 186 15.19 -3.34 -5.79
N ASP A 187 14.53 -2.24 -5.47
CA ASP A 187 13.75 -2.07 -4.26
C ASP A 187 12.27 -1.82 -4.58
N TYR A 188 11.44 -1.79 -3.54
CA TYR A 188 10.00 -1.61 -3.71
C TYR A 188 9.62 -0.26 -4.35
N ALA A 189 10.36 0.81 -4.07
CA ALA A 189 10.06 2.13 -4.62
C ALA A 189 10.30 2.14 -6.13
N GLU A 190 11.37 1.50 -6.57
CA GLU A 190 11.81 1.46 -7.95
C GLU A 190 11.00 0.52 -8.84
N LEU A 191 10.35 -0.52 -8.28
CA LEU A 191 9.58 -1.50 -9.07
C LEU A 191 8.57 -0.85 -10.01
N VAL A 192 7.81 0.13 -9.51
CA VAL A 192 6.74 0.78 -10.28
C VAL A 192 7.34 1.68 -11.36
N VAL A 193 8.35 2.48 -11.02
CA VAL A 193 9.03 3.40 -11.94
C VAL A 193 9.72 2.61 -13.07
N ARG A 194 10.46 1.56 -12.73
CA ARG A 194 11.13 0.70 -13.72
C ARG A 194 10.14 -0.02 -14.61
N THR A 195 9.02 -0.48 -14.07
CA THR A 195 7.95 -1.08 -14.89
C THR A 195 7.34 -0.04 -15.82
N SER A 196 7.12 1.19 -15.34
CA SER A 196 6.67 2.29 -16.19
C SER A 196 7.64 2.55 -17.34
N ALA A 197 8.95 2.60 -17.07
CA ALA A 197 9.99 2.79 -18.07
C ALA A 197 10.08 1.61 -19.07
N LEU A 198 9.94 0.36 -18.60
CA LEU A 198 9.85 -0.81 -19.47
C LEU A 198 8.66 -0.70 -20.44
N LEU A 199 7.52 -0.21 -19.97
CA LEU A 199 6.31 -0.04 -20.78
C LEU A 199 6.38 1.15 -21.77
N ASP A 200 7.48 1.93 -21.77
CA ASP A 200 7.73 2.92 -22.82
C ASP A 200 8.28 2.28 -24.11
N ASP A 201 8.85 1.06 -24.01
CA ASP A 201 9.17 0.26 -25.17
C ASP A 201 7.89 -0.34 -25.79
N PRO A 202 7.56 -0.04 -27.06
CA PRO A 202 6.36 -0.55 -27.71
C PRO A 202 6.27 -2.08 -27.75
N GLU A 203 7.40 -2.78 -27.88
CA GLU A 203 7.41 -4.24 -27.94
C GLU A 203 7.05 -4.85 -26.59
N ALA A 204 7.69 -4.41 -25.51
CA ALA A 204 7.33 -4.79 -24.15
C ALA A 204 5.87 -4.41 -23.81
N LEU A 205 5.43 -3.20 -24.18
CA LEU A 205 4.06 -2.76 -23.95
C LEU A 205 3.06 -3.66 -24.67
N ASP A 206 3.28 -3.99 -25.95
CA ASP A 206 2.37 -4.85 -26.71
C ASP A 206 2.37 -6.30 -26.20
N ALA A 207 3.50 -6.81 -25.73
CA ALA A 207 3.58 -8.12 -25.08
C ALA A 207 2.74 -8.18 -23.79
N VAL A 208 2.88 -7.16 -22.93
CA VAL A 208 2.12 -7.08 -21.66
C VAL A 208 0.65 -6.79 -21.92
N ARG A 209 0.35 -5.78 -22.73
CA ARG A 209 -1.02 -5.30 -22.99
C ARG A 209 -1.81 -6.24 -23.89
N GLY A 210 -1.15 -6.91 -24.84
CA GLY A 210 -1.78 -7.79 -25.81
C GLY A 210 -2.54 -8.95 -25.16
N GLY A 211 -2.02 -9.45 -24.04
CA GLY A 211 -2.66 -10.47 -23.22
C GLY A 211 -3.85 -9.99 -22.40
N LEU A 212 -4.06 -8.68 -22.24
CA LEU A 212 -5.08 -8.13 -21.36
C LEU A 212 -6.31 -7.62 -22.15
N ARG A 213 -7.48 -7.78 -21.54
CA ARG A 213 -8.75 -7.18 -21.97
C ARG A 213 -9.46 -6.43 -20.85
N LEU A 214 -9.28 -6.87 -19.61
CA LEU A 214 -9.89 -6.26 -18.44
C LEU A 214 -8.85 -6.05 -17.34
N VAL A 215 -8.65 -4.79 -16.95
CA VAL A 215 -7.85 -4.40 -15.79
C VAL A 215 -8.80 -3.92 -14.71
N VAL A 216 -8.74 -4.54 -13.54
CA VAL A 216 -9.56 -4.22 -12.38
C VAL A 216 -8.66 -3.71 -11.27
N VAL A 217 -9.01 -2.58 -10.66
CA VAL A 217 -8.28 -2.03 -9.52
C VAL A 217 -9.22 -1.88 -8.34
N ASP A 218 -8.91 -2.57 -7.25
CA ASP A 218 -9.56 -2.39 -5.95
C ASP A 218 -8.77 -1.38 -5.11
N GLU A 219 -9.47 -0.69 -4.19
CA GLU A 219 -8.91 0.36 -3.33
C GLU A 219 -8.12 1.44 -4.11
N TYR A 220 -8.70 1.94 -5.21
CA TYR A 220 -8.07 2.93 -6.08
C TYR A 220 -7.66 4.23 -5.35
N GLN A 221 -8.25 4.54 -4.20
CA GLN A 221 -7.84 5.69 -3.37
C GLN A 221 -6.44 5.58 -2.77
N ASP A 222 -5.83 4.40 -2.83
CA ASP A 222 -4.51 4.11 -2.27
C ASP A 222 -3.43 4.02 -3.36
N THR A 223 -3.76 4.36 -4.61
CA THR A 223 -2.78 4.42 -5.71
C THR A 223 -1.98 5.72 -5.66
N ASP A 224 -0.68 5.62 -5.91
CA ASP A 224 0.21 6.76 -6.15
C ASP A 224 0.26 7.17 -7.64
N PRO A 225 0.78 8.37 -7.97
CA PRO A 225 0.94 8.83 -9.35
C PRO A 225 1.69 7.87 -10.29
N ALA A 226 2.75 7.20 -9.82
CA ALA A 226 3.52 6.25 -10.64
C ALA A 226 2.69 5.01 -11.01
N GLN A 227 1.90 4.48 -10.06
CA GLN A 227 0.96 3.39 -10.33
C GLN A 227 -0.10 3.81 -11.35
N ILE A 228 -0.59 5.05 -11.27
CA ILE A 228 -1.55 5.60 -12.24
C ILE A 228 -0.93 5.70 -13.63
N GLU A 229 0.35 6.08 -13.75
CA GLU A 229 1.06 6.11 -15.02
C GLU A 229 1.12 4.72 -15.66
N VAL A 230 1.49 3.69 -14.88
CA VAL A 230 1.48 2.29 -15.34
C VAL A 230 0.09 1.89 -15.84
N LEU A 231 -0.98 2.19 -15.09
CA LEU A 231 -2.35 1.92 -15.53
C LEU A 231 -2.71 2.61 -16.84
N ARG A 232 -2.27 3.87 -17.03
CA ARG A 232 -2.51 4.61 -18.27
C ARG A 232 -1.80 3.98 -19.47
N LYS A 233 -0.62 3.40 -19.28
CA LYS A 233 0.10 2.67 -20.33
C LYS A 233 -0.62 1.35 -20.66
N LEU A 234 -1.09 0.61 -19.65
CA LEU A 234 -1.79 -0.65 -19.83
C LEU A 234 -3.17 -0.53 -20.51
N VAL A 235 -3.86 0.60 -20.33
CA VAL A 235 -5.24 0.77 -20.79
C VAL A 235 -5.26 1.47 -22.15
N GLY A 236 -5.20 0.67 -23.22
CA GLY A 236 -5.35 1.12 -24.60
C GLY A 236 -6.77 0.92 -25.16
N PRO A 237 -6.99 1.14 -26.47
CA PRO A 237 -8.29 0.99 -27.11
C PRO A 237 -8.93 -0.40 -26.99
N GLY A 238 -8.15 -1.45 -26.72
CA GLY A 238 -8.62 -2.84 -26.58
C GLY A 238 -8.83 -3.31 -25.14
N GLN A 239 -8.48 -2.48 -24.14
CA GLN A 239 -8.56 -2.82 -22.73
C GLN A 239 -9.61 -1.93 -22.05
N GLN A 240 -10.34 -2.50 -21.09
CA GLN A 240 -11.16 -1.71 -20.19
C GLN A 240 -10.54 -1.67 -18.79
N LEU A 241 -10.51 -0.47 -18.21
CA LEU A 241 -10.21 -0.28 -16.79
C LEU A 241 -11.51 -0.23 -15.98
N VAL A 242 -11.58 -1.01 -14.91
CA VAL A 242 -12.61 -0.89 -13.87
C VAL A 242 -11.93 -0.62 -12.54
N ALA A 243 -12.04 0.60 -12.04
CA ALA A 243 -11.53 0.99 -10.73
C ALA A 243 -12.66 1.10 -9.73
N VAL A 244 -12.47 0.57 -8.52
CA VAL A 244 -13.34 0.80 -7.37
C VAL A 244 -12.55 1.60 -6.34
N GLY A 245 -13.17 2.64 -5.80
CA GLY A 245 -12.52 3.46 -4.78
C GLY A 245 -13.49 4.24 -3.92
N ASP A 246 -12.98 4.67 -2.77
CA ASP A 246 -13.68 5.54 -1.83
C ASP A 246 -12.76 6.73 -1.51
N HIS A 247 -13.16 7.91 -1.97
CA HIS A 247 -12.39 9.14 -1.75
C HIS A 247 -12.20 9.45 -0.25
N ASP A 248 -13.15 9.05 0.60
CA ASP A 248 -13.13 9.34 2.03
C ASP A 248 -12.29 8.30 2.82
N GLN A 249 -11.71 7.30 2.16
CA GLN A 249 -10.90 6.24 2.78
C GLN A 249 -9.41 6.27 2.40
N SER A 250 -8.91 7.33 1.76
CA SER A 250 -7.48 7.44 1.47
C SER A 250 -6.69 7.67 2.76
N ILE A 251 -6.08 6.61 3.29
CA ILE A 251 -5.31 6.63 4.55
C ILE A 251 -3.80 6.42 4.35
N TYR A 252 -3.37 6.10 3.12
CA TYR A 252 -1.97 5.81 2.79
C TYR A 252 -1.20 7.00 2.19
N GLY A 253 -1.63 8.24 2.45
CA GLY A 253 -0.92 9.43 1.95
C GLY A 253 0.56 9.52 2.37
N PHE A 254 0.91 8.95 3.53
CA PHE A 254 2.31 8.84 3.98
C PHE A 254 3.18 7.90 3.13
N ARG A 255 2.56 7.06 2.29
CA ARG A 255 3.23 6.19 1.30
C ARG A 255 3.16 6.74 -0.12
N GLY A 256 2.77 8.00 -0.29
CA GLY A 256 2.68 8.66 -1.60
C GLY A 256 1.34 8.49 -2.33
N ALA A 257 0.36 7.82 -1.73
CA ALA A 257 -0.98 7.76 -2.30
C ALA A 257 -1.58 9.17 -2.45
N ASP A 258 -2.10 9.48 -3.63
CA ASP A 258 -2.77 10.76 -3.85
C ASP A 258 -4.22 10.68 -3.40
N SER A 259 -4.54 11.35 -2.29
CA SER A 259 -5.92 11.47 -1.77
C SER A 259 -6.92 12.08 -2.76
N ALA A 260 -6.42 12.85 -3.75
CA ALA A 260 -7.22 13.37 -4.85
C ALA A 260 -7.37 12.38 -6.02
N GLY A 261 -6.66 11.24 -6.02
CA GLY A 261 -6.58 10.29 -7.12
C GLY A 261 -7.96 9.82 -7.63
N VAL A 262 -8.85 9.39 -6.72
CA VAL A 262 -10.24 9.02 -7.08
C VAL A 262 -10.98 10.21 -7.70
N ALA A 263 -10.84 11.40 -7.11
CA ALA A 263 -11.50 12.60 -7.59
C ALA A 263 -10.99 13.05 -8.97
N LEU A 264 -9.72 12.77 -9.27
CA LEU A 264 -9.04 13.09 -10.52
C LEU A 264 -9.15 11.97 -11.57
N PHE A 265 -9.75 10.82 -11.26
CA PHE A 265 -9.89 9.70 -12.19
C PHE A 265 -10.44 10.09 -13.57
N PRO A 266 -11.51 10.91 -13.71
CA PRO A 266 -12.00 11.32 -15.03
C PRO A 266 -11.01 12.16 -15.84
N ARG A 267 -10.04 12.80 -15.16
CA ARG A 267 -8.93 13.51 -15.82
C ARG A 267 -7.80 12.56 -16.20
N HIS A 268 -7.52 11.54 -15.38
CA HIS A 268 -6.52 10.51 -15.68
C HIS A 268 -6.97 9.63 -16.84
N PHE A 269 -8.27 9.33 -16.93
CA PHE A 269 -8.88 8.48 -17.93
C PHE A 269 -10.04 9.21 -18.63
N PRO A 270 -9.76 10.02 -19.67
CA PRO A 270 -10.80 10.74 -20.42
C PRO A 270 -11.86 9.80 -21.00
N GLY A 271 -13.13 10.20 -20.91
CA GLY A 271 -14.25 9.36 -21.33
C GLY A 271 -14.68 8.31 -20.30
N ALA A 272 -14.11 8.35 -19.09
CA ALA A 272 -14.51 7.47 -18.00
C ALA A 272 -15.99 7.66 -17.62
N GLN A 273 -16.66 6.53 -17.38
CA GLN A 273 -17.97 6.48 -16.76
C GLN A 273 -17.82 6.44 -15.23
N VAL A 274 -18.74 7.07 -14.51
CA VAL A 274 -18.76 7.06 -13.04
C VAL A 274 -20.08 6.44 -12.57
N MET A 275 -19.96 5.34 -11.82
CA MET A 275 -21.07 4.68 -11.13
C MET A 275 -20.92 4.86 -9.62
N VAL A 276 -22.02 4.83 -8.89
CA VAL A 276 -22.03 4.98 -7.43
C VAL A 276 -22.75 3.79 -6.82
N LEU A 277 -22.14 3.16 -5.83
CA LEU A 277 -22.81 2.25 -4.91
C LEU A 277 -23.29 3.08 -3.71
N ASP A 278 -24.58 3.41 -3.69
CA ASP A 278 -25.18 4.33 -2.72
C ASP A 278 -25.90 3.62 -1.56
N THR A 279 -25.91 2.29 -1.52
CA THR A 279 -26.54 1.52 -0.42
C THR A 279 -25.51 0.79 0.44
N THR A 280 -25.38 1.15 1.70
CA THR A 280 -24.58 0.39 2.68
C THR A 280 -25.41 -0.68 3.38
N ARG A 281 -24.80 -1.85 3.56
CA ARG A 281 -25.41 -3.00 4.26
C ARG A 281 -24.70 -3.34 5.58
N ARG A 282 -23.66 -2.57 5.94
CA ARG A 282 -22.78 -2.85 7.09
C ARG A 282 -23.26 -2.21 8.38
N PHE A 283 -23.77 -0.98 8.32
CA PHE A 283 -24.17 -0.21 9.50
C PHE A 283 -25.42 0.61 9.24
N GLY A 284 -26.06 1.05 10.32
CA GLY A 284 -27.28 1.85 10.27
C GLY A 284 -27.03 3.35 10.29
N GLN A 285 -28.13 4.11 10.20
CA GLN A 285 -28.13 5.56 10.03
C GLN A 285 -27.35 6.30 11.13
N ARG A 286 -27.44 5.87 12.40
CA ARG A 286 -26.76 6.55 13.52
C ARG A 286 -25.25 6.51 13.38
N ILE A 287 -24.69 5.36 13.00
CA ILE A 287 -23.23 5.21 12.75
C ILE A 287 -22.82 6.05 11.54
N ARG A 288 -23.62 6.02 10.46
CA ARG A 288 -23.38 6.81 9.25
C ARG A 288 -23.32 8.31 9.57
N ASP A 289 -24.29 8.83 10.29
CA ASP A 289 -24.36 10.27 10.62
C ASP A 289 -23.17 10.70 11.49
N ALA A 290 -22.79 9.88 12.47
CA ALA A 290 -21.60 10.13 13.28
C ALA A 290 -20.32 10.15 12.43
N ALA A 291 -20.13 9.17 11.53
CA ALA A 291 -18.98 9.12 10.65
C ALA A 291 -18.90 10.36 9.73
N VAL A 292 -20.03 10.79 9.16
CA VAL A 292 -20.09 11.98 8.28
C VAL A 292 -19.69 13.26 9.02
N THR A 293 -19.96 13.37 10.34
CA THR A 293 -19.60 14.58 11.11
C THR A 293 -18.10 14.83 11.22
N VAL A 294 -17.27 13.80 11.06
CA VAL A 294 -15.80 13.89 11.16
C VAL A 294 -15.12 13.88 9.79
N LEU A 295 -15.87 13.72 8.70
CA LEU A 295 -15.31 13.73 7.35
C LEU A 295 -14.93 15.15 6.91
N PRO A 296 -13.86 15.31 6.12
CA PRO A 296 -13.50 16.60 5.53
C PRO A 296 -14.57 17.05 4.52
N PRO A 297 -14.61 18.34 4.14
CA PRO A 297 -15.47 18.84 3.07
C PRO A 297 -15.34 18.02 1.78
N LEU A 298 -16.44 17.83 1.06
CA LEU A 298 -16.47 17.04 -0.17
C LEU A 298 -15.59 17.68 -1.25
N GLN A 299 -14.57 16.97 -1.70
CA GLN A 299 -13.76 17.38 -2.84
C GLN A 299 -14.21 16.62 -4.08
N THR A 300 -14.72 17.35 -5.08
CA THR A 300 -15.19 16.72 -6.32
C THR A 300 -14.04 16.47 -7.30
N GLY A 301 -13.06 17.38 -7.40
CA GLY A 301 -11.88 17.28 -8.27
C GLY A 301 -12.22 17.30 -9.76
N GLY A 302 -12.76 16.21 -10.27
CA GLY A 302 -13.34 16.05 -11.60
C GLY A 302 -14.59 15.15 -11.63
N LEU A 303 -15.07 14.68 -10.48
CA LEU A 303 -16.26 13.84 -10.37
C LEU A 303 -17.54 14.64 -10.65
N PRO A 304 -18.56 14.00 -11.28
CA PRO A 304 -19.89 14.58 -11.34
C PRO A 304 -20.41 14.89 -9.93
N ILE A 305 -20.95 16.10 -9.73
CA ILE A 305 -21.41 16.57 -8.40
C ILE A 305 -22.43 15.61 -7.80
N ASP A 306 -23.37 15.12 -8.61
CA ASP A 306 -24.40 14.17 -8.16
C ASP A 306 -23.81 12.82 -7.75
N ALA A 307 -22.75 12.38 -8.42
CA ALA A 307 -22.06 11.14 -8.04
C ALA A 307 -21.33 11.30 -6.71
N ALA A 308 -20.62 12.42 -6.53
CA ALA A 308 -19.91 12.73 -5.29
C ALA A 308 -20.86 12.92 -4.10
N ARG A 309 -22.06 13.48 -4.31
CA ARG A 309 -23.11 13.59 -3.28
C ARG A 309 -23.66 12.22 -2.89
N ARG A 310 -24.12 11.42 -3.86
CA ARG A 310 -24.67 10.08 -3.60
C ARG A 310 -23.68 9.16 -2.91
N HIS A 311 -22.38 9.31 -3.17
CA HIS A 311 -21.33 8.58 -2.49
C HIS A 311 -21.32 8.81 -0.96
N ARG A 312 -21.60 10.03 -0.50
CA ARG A 312 -21.68 10.38 0.93
C ARG A 312 -23.09 10.27 1.52
N GLU A 313 -24.11 10.39 0.68
CA GLU A 313 -25.53 10.24 1.04
C GLU A 313 -25.99 8.77 0.99
N LEU A 314 -25.19 7.88 1.61
CA LEU A 314 -25.47 6.44 1.62
C LEU A 314 -26.82 6.12 2.27
N GLU A 315 -27.64 5.36 1.56
CA GLU A 315 -28.81 4.68 2.08
C GLU A 315 -28.36 3.53 3.00
N CYS A 316 -28.85 3.54 4.24
CA CYS A 316 -28.52 2.51 5.23
C CYS A 316 -29.57 1.39 5.21
N ALA A 317 -29.22 0.25 4.60
CA ALA A 317 -30.07 -0.94 4.54
C ALA A 317 -29.82 -1.94 5.68
N ALA A 318 -28.95 -1.62 6.63
CA ALA A 318 -28.69 -2.47 7.79
C ALA A 318 -29.93 -2.56 8.70
N PRO A 319 -30.21 -3.71 9.34
CA PRO A 319 -31.43 -3.90 10.13
C PRO A 319 -31.45 -3.10 11.44
N THR A 320 -30.31 -2.61 11.91
CA THR A 320 -30.17 -1.87 13.17
C THR A 320 -29.49 -0.53 12.93
N GLU A 321 -29.93 0.51 13.63
CA GLU A 321 -29.31 1.83 13.55
C GLU A 321 -27.87 1.87 14.10
N GLY A 322 -27.53 0.95 15.02
CA GLY A 322 -26.27 0.97 15.77
C GLY A 322 -26.25 2.02 16.88
N THR A 323 -25.20 2.04 17.69
CA THR A 323 -24.96 3.04 18.74
C THR A 323 -23.56 3.62 18.60
N VAL A 324 -23.41 4.88 19.01
CA VAL A 324 -22.12 5.59 19.03
C VAL A 324 -22.03 6.28 20.37
N GLU A 325 -20.99 5.98 21.14
CA GLU A 325 -20.74 6.54 22.46
C GLU A 325 -19.34 7.14 22.48
N VAL A 326 -19.21 8.32 23.08
CA VAL A 326 -17.93 8.99 23.29
C VAL A 326 -17.70 9.06 24.79
N LEU A 327 -16.69 8.33 25.26
CA LEU A 327 -16.32 8.24 26.67
C LEU A 327 -14.99 8.97 26.87
N THR A 328 -14.85 9.66 28.00
CA THR A 328 -13.61 10.33 28.39
C THR A 328 -13.11 9.75 29.71
N PHE A 329 -11.80 9.58 29.80
CA PHE A 329 -11.14 8.96 30.96
C PHE A 329 -10.10 9.91 31.53
N THR A 330 -9.85 9.78 32.84
CA THR A 330 -8.86 10.60 33.56
C THR A 330 -7.43 10.10 33.38
N SER A 331 -7.25 8.88 32.84
CA SER A 331 -5.95 8.28 32.52
C SER A 331 -6.10 7.19 31.46
N ASP A 332 -5.02 6.90 30.73
CA ASP A 332 -4.95 5.78 29.78
C ASP A 332 -5.25 4.44 30.44
N THR A 333 -4.84 4.25 31.70
CA THR A 333 -5.10 3.00 32.44
C THR A 333 -6.60 2.81 32.65
N ALA A 334 -7.32 3.88 33.05
CA ALA A 334 -8.77 3.83 33.22
C ALA A 334 -9.50 3.56 31.90
N GLU A 335 -9.01 4.11 30.78
CA GLU A 335 -9.54 3.80 29.44
C GLU A 335 -9.38 2.32 29.11
N VAL A 336 -8.18 1.77 29.27
CA VAL A 336 -7.87 0.38 28.95
C VAL A 336 -8.66 -0.61 29.82
N GLU A 337 -8.76 -0.35 31.13
CA GLU A 337 -9.59 -1.14 32.05
C GLU A 337 -11.06 -1.12 31.64
N HIS A 338 -11.57 0.05 31.25
CA HIS A 338 -12.95 0.19 30.81
C HIS A 338 -13.23 -0.54 29.48
N ILE A 339 -12.28 -0.53 28.54
CA ILE A 339 -12.38 -1.29 27.30
C ILE A 339 -12.47 -2.79 27.61
N ALA A 340 -11.58 -3.30 28.48
CA ALA A 340 -11.59 -4.70 28.89
C ALA A 340 -12.91 -5.11 29.56
N GLU A 341 -13.40 -4.28 30.48
CA GLU A 341 -14.69 -4.49 31.15
C GLU A 341 -15.84 -4.50 30.14
N THR A 342 -15.85 -3.57 29.19
CA THR A 342 -16.89 -3.45 28.17
C THR A 342 -16.95 -4.68 27.28
N LEU A 343 -15.82 -5.15 26.77
CA LEU A 343 -15.73 -6.37 25.95
C LEU A 343 -16.23 -7.59 26.73
N ARG A 344 -15.79 -7.72 27.99
CA ARG A 344 -16.21 -8.82 28.86
C ARG A 344 -17.70 -8.77 29.17
N ARG A 345 -18.27 -7.59 29.41
CA ARG A 345 -19.71 -7.39 29.62
C ARG A 345 -20.51 -7.80 28.40
N GLN A 346 -20.09 -7.37 27.20
CA GLN A 346 -20.73 -7.77 25.94
C GLN A 346 -20.69 -9.29 25.73
N HIS A 347 -19.59 -9.95 26.11
CA HIS A 347 -19.50 -11.41 26.03
C HIS A 347 -20.40 -12.12 27.05
N LEU A 348 -20.31 -11.74 28.32
CA LEU A 348 -20.97 -12.45 29.42
C LEU A 348 -22.48 -12.16 29.51
N GLU A 349 -22.90 -10.91 29.31
CA GLU A 349 -24.29 -10.48 29.49
C GLU A 349 -25.10 -10.52 28.19
N HIS A 350 -24.45 -10.31 27.05
CA HIS A 350 -25.10 -10.24 25.74
C HIS A 350 -24.73 -11.39 24.80
N ALA A 351 -23.96 -12.37 25.28
CA ALA A 351 -23.53 -13.55 24.52
C ALA A 351 -22.86 -13.21 23.18
N ARG A 352 -22.20 -12.04 23.09
CA ARG A 352 -21.48 -11.66 21.87
C ARG A 352 -20.20 -12.50 21.73
N PRO A 353 -19.96 -13.15 20.58
CA PRO A 353 -18.70 -13.81 20.31
C PRO A 353 -17.53 -12.82 20.39
N TRP A 354 -16.36 -13.28 20.87
CA TRP A 354 -15.14 -12.46 20.87
C TRP A 354 -14.75 -12.00 19.47
N SER A 355 -14.99 -12.85 18.46
CA SER A 355 -14.75 -12.56 17.04
C SER A 355 -15.58 -11.39 16.47
N ASP A 356 -16.67 -11.01 17.14
CA ASP A 356 -17.54 -9.91 16.71
C ASP A 356 -17.16 -8.57 17.35
N MET A 357 -16.06 -8.55 18.11
CA MET A 357 -15.57 -7.38 18.81
C MET A 357 -14.15 -7.05 18.37
N ALA A 358 -13.86 -5.76 18.19
CA ALA A 358 -12.55 -5.27 17.79
C ALA A 358 -12.20 -3.99 18.56
N VAL A 359 -10.92 -3.82 18.85
CA VAL A 359 -10.38 -2.56 19.38
C VAL A 359 -9.39 -2.00 18.36
N LEU A 360 -9.63 -0.77 17.91
CA LEU A 360 -8.78 -0.08 16.95
C LEU A 360 -7.99 0.99 17.69
N VAL A 361 -6.67 0.95 17.57
CA VAL A 361 -5.76 1.95 18.15
C VAL A 361 -5.04 2.73 17.05
N ARG A 362 -4.53 3.92 17.37
CA ARG A 362 -3.88 4.77 16.37
C ARG A 362 -2.45 4.32 16.08
N THR A 363 -1.74 3.84 17.08
CA THR A 363 -0.33 3.44 16.96
C THR A 363 -0.09 2.06 17.55
N SER A 364 0.86 1.32 16.98
CA SER A 364 1.25 -0.01 17.46
C SER A 364 1.80 0.02 18.89
N ALA A 365 2.35 1.15 19.34
CA ALA A 365 2.81 1.33 20.73
C ALA A 365 1.67 1.17 21.77
N GLN A 366 0.41 1.41 21.38
CA GLN A 366 -0.75 1.23 22.26
C GLN A 366 -1.16 -0.25 22.38
N LEU A 367 -0.81 -1.10 21.40
CA LEU A 367 -1.22 -2.51 21.35
C LEU A 367 -0.65 -3.32 22.52
N SER A 368 0.65 -3.18 22.83
CA SER A 368 1.28 -3.98 23.90
C SER A 368 0.66 -3.73 25.27
N ARG A 369 0.28 -2.48 25.57
CA ARG A 369 -0.39 -2.13 26.84
C ARG A 369 -1.82 -2.69 26.86
N LEU A 370 -2.57 -2.51 25.78
CA LEU A 370 -3.94 -2.99 25.66
C LEU A 370 -4.00 -4.53 25.76
N GLN A 371 -3.13 -5.23 25.03
CA GLN A 371 -3.04 -6.69 25.04
C GLN A 371 -2.83 -7.24 26.45
N ARG A 372 -1.88 -6.66 27.21
CA ARG A 372 -1.64 -7.08 28.59
C ARG A 372 -2.87 -6.93 29.48
N ALA A 373 -3.55 -5.79 29.41
CA ALA A 373 -4.74 -5.56 30.22
C ALA A 373 -5.93 -6.44 29.83
N LEU A 374 -6.11 -6.72 28.53
CA LEU A 374 -7.12 -7.66 28.05
C LEU A 374 -6.85 -9.07 28.56
N VAL A 375 -5.59 -9.53 28.50
CA VAL A 375 -5.18 -10.83 29.03
C VAL A 375 -5.37 -10.90 30.55
N GLU A 376 -4.99 -9.87 31.29
CA GLU A 376 -5.22 -9.77 32.75
C GLU A 376 -6.71 -9.80 33.12
N ALA A 377 -7.59 -9.37 32.22
CA ALA A 377 -9.04 -9.37 32.38
C ALA A 377 -9.75 -10.63 31.83
N ASP A 378 -9.00 -11.68 31.45
CA ASP A 378 -9.48 -12.90 30.80
C ASP A 378 -10.23 -12.64 29.48
N VAL A 379 -9.84 -11.59 28.74
CA VAL A 379 -10.35 -11.27 27.41
C VAL A 379 -9.36 -11.79 26.36
N PRO A 380 -9.75 -12.79 25.53
CA PRO A 380 -8.87 -13.28 24.47
C PRO A 380 -8.71 -12.19 23.41
N CYS A 381 -7.47 -11.90 23.03
CA CYS A 381 -7.15 -10.95 21.98
C CYS A 381 -6.17 -11.58 20.99
N GLU A 382 -6.46 -11.41 19.71
CA GLU A 382 -5.57 -11.73 18.61
C GLU A 382 -5.04 -10.41 18.03
N VAL A 383 -3.72 -10.30 17.88
CA VAL A 383 -3.06 -9.18 17.20
C VAL A 383 -2.41 -9.78 15.97
N SER A 384 -2.73 -9.25 14.78
CA SER A 384 -2.20 -9.79 13.54
C SER A 384 -0.67 -9.68 13.53
N GLY A 385 0.05 -10.74 13.15
CA GLY A 385 1.52 -10.79 13.20
C GLY A 385 2.25 -9.81 12.27
N ASP A 386 1.52 -9.13 11.39
CA ASP A 386 1.96 -8.03 10.52
C ASP A 386 1.75 -6.63 11.14
N GLU A 387 1.00 -6.52 12.25
CA GLU A 387 0.76 -5.25 12.96
C GLU A 387 1.89 -4.90 13.95
N VAL A 388 2.65 -5.90 14.38
CA VAL A 388 3.93 -5.72 15.08
C VAL A 388 5.03 -6.10 14.09
N PRO A 389 5.91 -5.16 13.67
CA PRO A 389 7.08 -5.54 12.88
C PRO A 389 7.82 -6.67 13.59
N LEU A 390 8.15 -7.77 12.91
CA LEU A 390 8.87 -8.88 13.54
C LEU A 390 10.13 -8.37 14.25
N VAL A 391 10.81 -7.37 13.68
CA VAL A 391 11.99 -6.74 14.30
C VAL A 391 11.70 -5.99 15.61
N ALA A 392 10.45 -5.62 15.88
CA ALA A 392 10.00 -5.02 17.14
C ALA A 392 9.66 -6.07 18.20
N GLU A 393 9.40 -7.33 17.79
CA GLU A 393 9.13 -8.41 18.74
C GLU A 393 10.35 -8.66 19.64
N PRO A 394 10.21 -8.63 20.98
CA PRO A 394 11.33 -8.80 21.89
C PRO A 394 12.15 -10.07 21.61
N ALA A 395 11.49 -11.20 21.36
CA ALA A 395 12.16 -12.47 21.06
C ALA A 395 12.99 -12.41 19.76
N VAL A 396 12.49 -11.72 18.74
CA VAL A 396 13.20 -11.55 17.46
C VAL A 396 14.35 -10.58 17.60
N ARG A 397 14.21 -9.49 18.39
CA ARG A 397 15.34 -8.58 18.69
C ARG A 397 16.49 -9.30 19.36
N VAL A 398 16.21 -10.21 20.30
CA VAL A 398 17.26 -11.01 20.96
C VAL A 398 17.95 -11.92 19.94
N LEU A 399 17.20 -12.58 19.05
CA LEU A 399 17.76 -13.44 18.01
C LEU A 399 18.59 -12.66 16.98
N LEU A 400 18.10 -11.52 16.51
CA LEU A 400 18.83 -10.64 15.59
C LEU A 400 20.07 -10.03 16.26
N GLY A 401 19.97 -9.66 17.54
CA GLY A 401 21.11 -9.23 18.34
C GLY A 401 22.16 -10.31 18.48
N ALA A 402 21.75 -11.56 18.72
CA ALA A 402 22.65 -12.70 18.82
C ALA A 402 23.35 -13.00 17.47
N LEU A 403 22.61 -12.88 16.36
CA LEU A 403 23.15 -13.06 15.02
C LEU A 403 24.17 -11.95 14.67
N ALA A 404 23.84 -10.69 14.93
CA ALA A 404 24.74 -9.56 14.72
C ALA A 404 26.00 -9.66 15.60
N ALA A 405 25.83 -10.14 16.84
CA ALA A 405 26.94 -10.41 17.74
C ALA A 405 27.86 -11.52 17.21
N ALA A 406 27.29 -12.61 16.70
CA ALA A 406 28.04 -13.69 16.08
C ALA A 406 28.82 -13.21 14.84
N ASP A 407 28.21 -12.38 14.01
CA ASP A 407 28.85 -11.81 12.81
C ASP A 407 29.99 -10.84 13.16
N THR A 408 29.80 -10.00 14.18
CA THR A 408 30.84 -9.11 14.72
C THR A 408 32.06 -9.90 15.22
N LEU A 409 31.83 -10.98 15.96
CA LEU A 409 32.92 -11.86 16.43
C LEU A 409 33.58 -12.61 15.28
N ALA A 410 32.80 -13.07 14.30
CA ALA A 410 33.33 -13.80 13.13
C ALA A 410 34.20 -12.92 12.23
N SER A 411 33.90 -11.61 12.17
CA SER A 411 34.70 -10.61 11.47
C SER A 411 35.91 -10.09 12.29
N GLY A 412 36.09 -10.60 13.51
CA GLY A 412 37.25 -10.30 14.37
C GLY A 412 37.14 -8.99 15.16
N ALA A 413 35.95 -8.38 15.21
CA ALA A 413 35.68 -7.20 16.02
C ALA A 413 35.23 -7.58 17.45
N GLU A 414 35.51 -6.72 18.43
CA GLU A 414 35.07 -6.92 19.81
C GLU A 414 33.58 -6.57 19.98
N LEU A 415 32.88 -7.34 20.82
CA LEU A 415 31.48 -7.10 21.13
C LEU A 415 31.32 -5.90 22.06
N ASP A 416 30.32 -5.06 21.80
CA ASP A 416 29.90 -4.01 22.73
C ASP A 416 29.40 -4.63 24.06
N PRO A 417 29.93 -4.21 25.23
CA PRO A 417 29.47 -4.65 26.54
C PRO A 417 27.97 -4.50 26.80
N GLU A 418 27.31 -3.46 26.27
CA GLU A 418 25.84 -3.30 26.42
C GLU A 418 25.08 -4.35 25.62
N VAL A 419 25.55 -4.67 24.42
CA VAL A 419 24.98 -5.74 23.58
C VAL A 419 25.18 -7.10 24.24
N ALA A 420 26.37 -7.36 24.80
CA ALA A 420 26.65 -8.58 25.54
C ALA A 420 25.75 -8.73 26.77
N HIS A 421 25.53 -7.65 27.52
CA HIS A 421 24.64 -7.66 28.69
C HIS A 421 23.20 -7.96 28.28
N THR A 422 22.68 -7.27 27.26
CA THR A 422 21.32 -7.46 26.74
C THR A 422 21.08 -8.92 26.31
N LEU A 423 22.04 -9.53 25.61
CA LEU A 423 21.94 -10.94 25.18
C LEU A 423 21.96 -11.94 26.34
N LEU A 424 22.61 -11.62 27.45
CA LEU A 424 22.68 -12.48 28.63
C LEU A 424 21.43 -12.36 29.52
N THR A 425 20.75 -11.22 29.50
CA THR A 425 19.62 -10.95 30.40
C THR A 425 18.24 -11.18 29.77
N GLY A 426 18.16 -11.25 28.44
CA GLY A 426 16.90 -11.42 27.70
C GLY A 426 16.27 -10.08 27.36
#